data_AF-A0A3E4UPL2-F1
#
_entry.id   AF-A0A3E4UPL2-F1
#
_cell.length_a   1.000
_cell.length_b   1.000
_cell.length_c   1.000
_cell.angle_alpha   90.00
_cell.angle_beta   90.00
_cell.angle_gamma   90.00
#
_symmetry.space_group_name_H-M   'P 1'
#
loop_
_entity.id
_entity.type
_entity.pdbx_description
1 polymer ?
#
loop_
_entity_poly.entity_id
_entity_poly.type
_entity_poly.pdbx_seq_one_letter_code
_entity_poly.pdbx_strand_id
1 'polypeptide(L)'
;MMNYSIRELDAFSVIGQEVELTNYQKRNIQISTQFWRKFNSNLKKSYLSQSGNWVKYAFMERRNGKLYYFCSIPKRTIIPDNFLYKEIPSYKYLVMEHIGAMEKIYETYGKIY
;
A
#
# COMPACT_ATOMS: atom_id res chain seq x y z
N MET A 1 8.40 -17.07 -18.52
CA MET A 1 6.95 -17.23 -18.27
C MET A 1 6.61 -16.43 -17.02
N MET A 2 5.55 -15.64 -17.03
CA MET A 2 5.21 -14.75 -15.93
C MET A 2 4.40 -15.52 -14.88
N ASN A 3 4.94 -15.67 -13.66
CA ASN A 3 4.28 -16.39 -12.59
C ASN A 3 3.26 -15.46 -11.91
N TYR A 4 1.97 -15.66 -12.22
CA TYR A 4 0.86 -15.03 -11.51
C TYR A 4 -0.12 -16.10 -11.02
N SER A 5 -0.93 -15.74 -10.02
CA SER A 5 -2.07 -16.56 -9.57
C SER A 5 -3.32 -15.70 -9.51
N ILE A 6 -4.48 -16.29 -9.81
CA ILE A 6 -5.77 -15.64 -9.56
C ILE A 6 -6.20 -16.03 -8.15
N ARG A 7 -6.50 -15.05 -7.30
CA ARG A 7 -6.97 -15.28 -5.94
C ARG A 7 -8.23 -14.48 -5.66
N GLU A 8 -9.19 -15.11 -5.01
CA GLU A 8 -10.32 -14.42 -4.42
C GLU A 8 -9.92 -13.97 -3.02
N LEU A 9 -10.03 -12.67 -2.75
CA LEU A 9 -9.77 -12.10 -1.44
C LEU A 9 -11.09 -11.61 -0.85
N ASP A 10 -11.35 -11.97 0.40
CA ASP A 10 -12.49 -11.48 1.16
C ASP A 10 -12.39 -9.97 1.39
N ALA A 11 -13.53 -9.36 1.72
CA ALA A 11 -13.55 -7.96 2.12
C ALA A 11 -12.77 -7.78 3.43
N PHE A 12 -11.99 -6.70 3.51
CA PHE A 12 -11.26 -6.34 4.72
C PHE A 12 -11.10 -4.85 4.86
N SER A 13 -10.96 -4.42 6.11
CA SER A 13 -10.84 -3.02 6.46
C SER A 13 -9.41 -2.65 6.81
N VAL A 14 -9.00 -1.44 6.46
CA VAL A 14 -7.67 -0.90 6.78
C VAL A 14 -7.75 0.51 7.35
N ILE A 15 -6.70 0.88 8.09
CA ILE A 15 -6.43 2.26 8.48
C ILE A 15 -5.05 2.68 8.00
N GLY A 16 -4.92 3.91 7.51
CA GLY A 16 -3.69 4.32 6.85
C GLY A 16 -3.56 5.81 6.62
N GLN A 17 -2.55 6.20 5.85
CA GLN A 17 -2.33 7.57 5.42
C GLN A 17 -2.01 7.56 3.93
N GLU A 18 -2.31 8.66 3.24
CA GLU A 18 -2.04 8.80 1.81
C GLU A 18 -1.12 9.98 1.46
N VAL A 19 -0.50 9.86 0.29
CA VAL A 19 0.26 10.92 -0.37
C VAL A 19 -0.07 10.91 -1.87
N GLU A 20 -0.11 12.09 -2.48
CA GLU A 20 -0.24 12.20 -3.94
C GLU A 20 1.07 11.78 -4.62
N LEU A 21 0.95 10.96 -5.65
CA LEU A 21 2.04 10.57 -6.55
C LEU A 21 2.05 11.44 -7.80
N THR A 22 3.17 11.39 -8.52
CA THR A 22 3.35 12.06 -9.81
C THR A 22 3.11 11.10 -10.97
N ASN A 23 3.31 11.57 -12.20
CA ASN A 23 3.33 10.71 -13.39
C ASN A 23 4.72 10.10 -13.69
N TYR A 24 5.74 10.35 -12.85
CA TYR A 24 7.11 9.88 -13.07
C TYR A 24 7.50 8.75 -12.11
N GLN A 25 7.77 7.55 -12.65
CA GLN A 25 8.06 6.35 -11.85
C GLN A 25 9.21 6.54 -10.85
N LYS A 26 10.35 7.07 -11.31
CA LYS A 26 11.53 7.32 -10.46
C LYS A 26 11.21 8.25 -9.29
N ARG A 27 10.37 9.26 -9.53
CA ARG A 27 9.91 10.19 -8.48
C ARG A 27 8.94 9.50 -7.52
N ASN A 28 8.06 8.66 -8.03
CA ASN A 28 7.09 7.92 -7.20
C ASN A 28 7.77 6.90 -6.29
N ILE A 29 8.86 6.26 -6.70
CA ILE A 29 9.69 5.41 -5.82
C ILE A 29 10.22 6.22 -4.64
N GLN A 30 10.77 7.42 -4.90
CA GLN A 30 11.29 8.30 -3.86
C GLN A 30 10.19 8.72 -2.89
N ILE A 31 9.05 9.20 -3.41
CA ILE A 31 7.89 9.62 -2.60
C ILE A 31 7.41 8.46 -1.73
N SER A 32 7.16 7.30 -2.34
CA SER A 32 6.62 6.12 -1.62
C SER A 32 7.58 5.63 -0.53
N THR A 33 8.88 5.59 -0.82
CA THR A 33 9.91 5.18 0.15
C THR A 33 9.99 6.14 1.33
N GLN A 34 10.01 7.45 1.07
CA GLN A 34 10.00 8.46 2.13
C GLN A 34 8.69 8.40 2.93
N PHE A 35 7.57 8.19 2.24
CA PHE A 35 6.26 8.11 2.85
C PHE A 35 6.12 6.89 3.77
N TRP A 36 6.67 5.73 3.40
CA TRP A 36 6.77 4.57 4.30
C TRP A 36 7.51 4.87 5.60
N ARG A 37 8.61 5.63 5.55
CA ARG A 37 9.34 6.05 6.76
C ARG A 37 8.48 6.96 7.65
N LYS A 38 7.79 7.93 7.05
CA LYS A 38 6.86 8.83 7.74
C LYS A 38 5.71 8.04 8.38
N PHE A 39 5.06 7.17 7.60
CA PHE A 39 3.97 6.32 8.04
C PHE A 39 4.37 5.43 9.23
N ASN A 40 5.52 4.77 9.14
CA ASN A 40 6.03 3.93 10.24
C ASN A 40 6.34 4.74 11.51
N SER A 41 6.82 5.98 11.37
CA SER A 41 7.01 6.90 12.50
C SER A 41 5.67 7.28 13.15
N ASN A 42 4.66 7.60 12.34
CA ASN A 42 3.33 7.93 12.83
C ASN A 42 2.64 6.74 13.51
N LEU A 43 2.77 5.53 12.97
CA LEU A 43 2.29 4.31 13.62
C LEU A 43 2.87 4.12 15.03
N LYS A 44 4.16 4.41 15.22
CA LYS A 44 4.80 4.35 16.56
C LYS A 44 4.25 5.41 17.49
N LYS A 45 4.12 6.66 17.02
CA LYS A 45 3.57 7.78 17.82
C LYS A 45 2.13 7.54 18.27
N SER A 46 1.34 6.88 17.43
CA SER A 46 -0.06 6.55 17.72
C SER A 46 -0.23 5.20 18.43
N TYR A 47 0.85 4.57 18.91
CA TYR A 47 0.82 3.27 19.59
C TYR A 47 0.16 2.14 18.77
N LEU A 48 0.25 2.22 17.44
CA LEU A 48 -0.29 1.24 16.49
C LEU A 48 0.74 0.20 16.04
N SER A 49 1.99 0.31 16.49
CA SER A 49 3.06 -0.63 16.13
C SER A 49 2.79 -2.02 16.70
N GLN A 50 2.98 -3.05 15.87
CA GLN A 50 2.78 -4.46 16.25
C GLN A 50 4.11 -5.15 16.58
N SER A 51 4.06 -6.08 17.53
CA SER A 51 5.04 -7.17 17.65
C SER A 51 4.62 -8.36 16.78
N GLY A 52 5.58 -9.14 16.27
CA GLY A 52 5.31 -10.33 15.46
C GLY A 52 5.10 -10.06 13.96
N ASN A 53 4.30 -10.92 13.30
CA ASN A 53 4.08 -10.90 11.85
C ASN A 53 3.27 -9.67 11.42
N TRP A 54 3.97 -8.61 11.02
CA TRP A 54 3.35 -7.35 10.67
C TRP A 54 2.97 -7.29 9.19
N VAL A 55 1.68 -7.42 8.90
CA VAL A 55 1.14 -7.15 7.57
C VAL A 55 0.88 -5.65 7.38
N LYS A 56 1.42 -5.10 6.28
CA LYS A 56 1.14 -3.73 5.82
C LYS A 56 0.69 -3.81 4.37
N TYR A 57 -0.19 -2.90 3.99
CA TYR A 57 -0.67 -2.78 2.63
C TYR A 57 -0.31 -1.43 2.06
N ALA A 58 -0.06 -1.38 0.76
CA ALA A 58 -0.06 -0.15 0.00
C ALA A 58 -1.03 -0.27 -1.17
N PHE A 59 -1.80 0.79 -1.39
CA PHE A 59 -2.75 0.87 -2.49
C PHE A 59 -2.38 2.04 -3.39
N MET A 60 -2.46 1.83 -4.70
CA MET A 60 -2.37 2.89 -5.70
C MET A 60 -3.74 3.09 -6.33
N GLU A 61 -4.27 4.31 -6.25
CA GLU A 61 -5.62 4.63 -6.74
C GLU A 61 -5.63 5.96 -7.48
N ARG A 62 -6.28 6.00 -8.65
CA ARG A 62 -6.56 7.26 -9.34
C ARG A 62 -7.90 7.82 -8.89
N ARG A 63 -7.89 9.07 -8.44
CA ARG A 63 -9.07 9.85 -8.05
C ARG A 63 -8.96 11.22 -8.70
N ASN A 64 -9.98 11.65 -9.46
CA ASN A 64 -10.04 12.95 -10.12
C ASN A 64 -8.77 13.30 -10.93
N GLY A 65 -8.26 12.36 -11.71
CA GLY A 65 -7.06 12.53 -12.55
C GLY A 65 -5.72 12.41 -11.80
N LYS A 66 -5.72 12.40 -10.47
CA LYS A 66 -4.54 12.31 -9.61
C LYS A 66 -4.32 10.89 -9.11
N LEU A 67 -3.05 10.47 -9.01
CA LEU A 67 -2.67 9.17 -8.47
C LEU A 67 -2.30 9.32 -7.00
N TYR A 68 -2.80 8.44 -6.14
CA TYR A 68 -2.51 8.45 -4.72
C TYR A 68 -1.88 7.13 -4.27
N TYR A 69 -0.98 7.20 -3.31
CA TYR A 69 -0.37 6.07 -2.64
C TYR A 69 -0.82 6.05 -1.17
N PHE A 70 -1.55 4.99 -0.80
CA PHE A 70 -2.13 4.84 0.54
C PHE A 70 -1.43 3.70 1.28
N CYS A 71 -0.59 4.04 2.26
CA CYS A 71 0.04 3.07 3.16
C CYS A 71 -0.89 2.77 4.34
N SER A 72 -1.03 1.51 4.70
CA SER A 72 -2.00 1.11 5.71
C SER A 72 -1.63 -0.16 6.46
N ILE A 73 -2.37 -0.40 7.53
CA ILE A 73 -2.39 -1.63 8.31
C ILE A 73 -3.83 -2.15 8.40
N PRO A 74 -4.06 -3.44 8.75
CA PRO A 74 -5.38 -3.91 9.11
C PRO A 74 -6.05 -2.97 10.14
N LYS A 75 -7.36 -2.74 9.98
CA LYS A 75 -8.15 -1.88 10.87
C LYS A 75 -7.93 -2.28 12.34
N ARG A 76 -7.82 -1.27 13.18
CA ARG A 76 -7.81 -1.40 14.65
C ARG A 76 -9.10 -0.87 15.23
N THR A 77 -9.37 -1.19 16.50
CA THR A 77 -10.55 -0.70 17.22
C THR A 77 -10.61 0.82 17.26
N ILE A 78 -9.45 1.47 17.39
CA ILE A 78 -9.32 2.93 17.44
C ILE A 78 -8.62 3.41 16.16
N ILE A 79 -9.16 4.49 15.59
CA ILE A 79 -8.58 5.18 14.43
C ILE A 79 -8.01 6.51 14.95
N PRO A 80 -6.68 6.67 15.03
CA PRO A 80 -6.09 7.91 15.49
C PRO A 80 -6.35 9.06 14.51
N ASP A 81 -6.24 10.29 15.02
CA ASP A 81 -6.25 11.48 14.18
C ASP A 81 -5.19 11.39 13.08
N ASN A 82 -5.54 11.88 11.89
CA ASN A 82 -4.72 11.83 10.67
C ASN A 82 -4.57 10.43 10.05
N PHE A 83 -5.31 9.43 10.50
CA PHE A 83 -5.48 8.16 9.78
C PHE A 83 -6.83 8.12 9.08
N LEU A 84 -6.81 7.65 7.83
CA LEU A 84 -8.00 7.40 7.03
C LEU A 84 -8.41 5.94 7.17
N TYR A 85 -9.71 5.72 7.22
CA TYR A 85 -10.33 4.41 7.14
C TYR A 85 -10.69 4.08 5.69
N LYS A 86 -10.48 2.83 5.28
CA LYS A 86 -10.94 2.33 3.98
C LYS A 86 -11.44 0.89 4.11
N GLU A 87 -12.59 0.62 3.51
CA GLU A 87 -13.06 -0.73 3.23
C GLU A 87 -12.53 -1.18 1.87
N ILE A 88 -11.93 -2.36 1.83
CA ILE A 88 -11.53 -3.04 0.61
C ILE A 88 -12.58 -4.11 0.33
N PRO A 89 -13.37 -4.00 -0.75
CA PRO A 89 -14.39 -4.99 -1.05
C PRO A 89 -13.75 -6.32 -1.45
N SER A 90 -14.48 -7.41 -1.26
CA SER A 90 -14.08 -8.72 -1.76
C SER A 90 -13.97 -8.69 -3.28
N TYR A 91 -12.90 -9.26 -3.84
CA TYR A 91 -12.71 -9.28 -5.28
C TYR A 91 -11.76 -10.40 -5.73
N LYS A 92 -11.75 -10.67 -7.04
CA LYS A 92 -10.76 -11.55 -7.68
C LYS A 92 -9.58 -10.74 -8.15
N TYR A 93 -8.40 -11.07 -7.64
CA TYR A 93 -7.14 -10.37 -7.92
C TYR A 93 -6.19 -11.25 -8.73
N LEU A 94 -5.51 -10.62 -9.68
CA LEU A 94 -4.27 -11.16 -10.24
C LEU A 94 -3.14 -10.84 -9.26
N VAL A 95 -2.54 -11.87 -8.67
CA VAL A 95 -1.50 -11.77 -7.65
C VAL A 95 -0.16 -12.16 -8.25
N MET A 96 0.81 -11.28 -8.05
CA MET A 96 2.20 -11.48 -8.42
C MET A 96 3.12 -11.19 -7.26
N GLU A 97 4.27 -11.86 -7.26
CA GLU A 97 5.35 -11.62 -6.31
C GLU A 97 6.47 -10.82 -6.96
N HIS A 98 6.88 -9.74 -6.32
CA HIS A 98 8.14 -9.07 -6.63
C HIS A 98 9.21 -9.62 -5.70
N ILE A 99 10.23 -10.25 -6.28
CA ILE A 99 11.41 -10.74 -5.56
C ILE A 99 12.60 -9.89 -6.01
N GLY A 100 13.16 -9.12 -5.08
CA GLY A 100 14.29 -8.25 -5.38
C GLY A 100 14.22 -6.93 -4.61
N ALA A 101 15.04 -5.98 -5.07
CA ALA A 101 15.14 -4.68 -4.47
C ALA A 101 13.92 -3.81 -4.82
N MET A 102 13.33 -3.17 -3.82
CA MET A 102 12.04 -2.46 -3.94
C MET A 102 12.07 -1.34 -4.99
N GLU A 103 13.22 -0.73 -5.26
CA GLU A 103 13.38 0.25 -6.34
C GLU A 103 13.09 -0.32 -7.74
N LYS A 104 13.13 -1.64 -7.89
CA LYS A 104 12.80 -2.36 -9.13
C LYS A 104 11.34 -2.81 -9.20
N ILE A 105 10.48 -2.42 -8.26
CA ILE A 105 9.07 -2.87 -8.24
C ILE A 105 8.31 -2.53 -9.54
N TYR A 106 8.69 -1.43 -10.21
CA TYR A 106 8.11 -1.06 -11.51
C TYR A 106 8.45 -2.04 -12.64
N GLU A 107 9.56 -2.80 -12.54
CA GLU A 107 9.85 -3.90 -13.46
C GLU A 107 8.83 -5.04 -13.33
N THR A 108 8.26 -5.24 -12.13
CA THR A 108 7.14 -6.17 -11.93
C THR A 108 5.84 -5.57 -12.44
N TYR A 109 5.58 -4.29 -12.18
CA TYR A 109 4.37 -3.63 -12.67
C TYR A 109 4.29 -3.63 -14.21
N GLY A 110 5.41 -3.38 -14.90
CA GLY A 110 5.47 -3.43 -16.37
C GLY A 110 5.36 -4.84 -16.97
N LYS A 111 5.26 -5.88 -16.14
CA LYS A 111 4.86 -7.22 -16.62
C LYS A 111 3.33 -7.37 -16.61
N ILE A 112 2.63 -6.63 -15.75
CA ILE A 112 1.17 -6.68 -15.58
C ILE A 112 0.45 -5.84 -16.63
N TYR A 113 1.02 -4.67 -16.96
CA TYR A 113 0.49 -3.68 -17.91
C TYR A 113 1.44 -3.54 -19.10
#